data_AF-A0A9R1W474-F1
#
_entry.id   AF-A0A9R1W474-F1
#
_cell.length_a   1.000
_cell.length_b   1.000
_cell.length_c   1.000
_cell.angle_alpha   90.00
_cell.angle_beta   90.00
_cell.angle_gamma   90.00
#
_symmetry.space_group_name_H-M   'P 1'
#
loop_
_entity.id
_entity.type
_entity.pdbx_description
1 polymer ?
#
loop_
_entity_poly.entity_id
_entity_poly.type
_entity_poly.pdbx_seq_one_letter_code
_entity_poly.pdbx_strand_id
1 'polypeptide(L)'
;MLYVALQTCMHKVPTNVKERGSQWPEEWPARVQTPPYWLEKNPMGVLEKSTPTDFETDYERWKWVVSKTYISGLQIDWSNVRNVMDMRAVYGGFAAALKDLKLWVLNVVNVDSPDTLPIIYERGLFGVYHDWCESFSTYPRTYDLLHADYLFSNLKKRCKITPVIAEVDRIVRPGGKLIIRDESTTIGEIKNLLKTLHWKVHLIPSKNQERILSAKKSTWRPKTYAAPS
;
A
#
# COMPACT_ATOMS: atom_id res chain seq x y z
N MET A 1 4.52 15.87 32.43
CA MET A 1 3.76 15.63 31.18
C MET A 1 2.87 16.83 30.96
N LEU A 2 3.05 17.58 29.87
CA LEU A 2 2.16 18.68 29.50
C LEU A 2 0.90 18.08 28.86
N TYR A 3 -0.26 18.35 29.44
CA TYR A 3 -1.55 18.07 28.83
C TYR A 3 -1.77 19.07 27.69
N VAL A 4 -1.91 18.58 26.46
CA VAL A 4 -2.31 19.39 25.31
C VAL A 4 -3.79 19.13 25.08
N ALA A 5 -4.63 20.14 25.32
CA ALA A 5 -6.06 20.03 25.10
C ALA A 5 -6.33 19.81 23.59
N LEU A 6 -7.07 18.76 23.27
CA LEU A 6 -7.53 18.52 21.90
C LEU A 6 -8.43 19.68 21.46
N GLN A 7 -8.04 20.39 20.41
CA GLN A 7 -8.87 21.42 19.79
C GLN A 7 -9.91 20.78 18.88
N THR A 8 -11.11 21.36 18.86
CA THR A 8 -12.18 20.97 17.96
C THR A 8 -11.83 21.38 16.53
N CYS A 9 -11.34 20.45 15.73
CA CYS A 9 -11.10 20.67 14.30
C CYS A 9 -12.34 20.28 13.47
N MET A 10 -13.47 20.97 13.66
CA MET A 10 -14.60 20.83 12.74
C MET A 10 -14.33 21.64 11.48
N HIS A 11 -14.22 20.96 10.34
CA HIS A 11 -14.14 21.65 9.05
C HIS A 11 -15.47 22.34 8.75
N LYS A 12 -15.41 23.62 8.40
CA LYS A 12 -16.61 24.37 7.97
C LYS A 12 -17.06 23.84 6.62
N VAL A 13 -18.38 23.80 6.40
CA VAL A 13 -18.93 23.47 5.09
C VAL A 13 -18.47 24.55 4.10
N PRO A 14 -17.85 24.18 2.97
CA PRO A 14 -17.41 25.13 1.95
C PRO A 14 -18.58 25.98 1.46
N THR A 15 -18.42 27.30 1.46
CA THR A 15 -19.43 28.23 0.92
C THR A 15 -19.09 28.66 -0.51
N ASN A 16 -17.85 28.48 -0.94
CA ASN A 16 -17.39 28.82 -2.29
C ASN A 16 -17.50 27.59 -3.20
N VAL A 17 -18.18 27.73 -4.34
CA VAL A 17 -18.34 26.65 -5.33
C VAL A 17 -17.00 26.13 -5.87
N LYS A 18 -15.93 26.93 -5.79
CA LYS A 18 -14.58 26.54 -6.22
C LYS A 18 -13.75 25.82 -5.14
N GLU A 19 -14.22 25.78 -3.90
CA GLU A 19 -13.50 25.15 -2.79
C GLU A 19 -13.70 23.62 -2.80
N ARG A 20 -12.71 22.88 -2.28
CA ARG A 20 -12.82 21.43 -2.13
C ARG A 20 -13.97 21.09 -1.17
N GLY A 21 -14.81 20.14 -1.56
CA GLY A 21 -16.00 19.73 -0.79
C GLY A 21 -17.27 20.53 -1.10
N SER A 22 -17.22 21.44 -2.09
CA SER A 22 -18.40 22.15 -2.60
C SER A 22 -19.28 21.28 -3.52
N GLN A 23 -18.70 20.22 -4.10
CA GLN A 23 -19.38 19.29 -5.00
C GLN A 23 -19.25 17.87 -4.45
N TRP A 24 -20.31 17.09 -4.55
CA TRP A 24 -20.27 15.67 -4.26
C TRP A 24 -19.46 14.94 -5.34
N PRO A 25 -18.65 13.93 -4.96
CA PRO A 25 -18.00 13.08 -5.93
C PRO A 25 -19.04 12.23 -6.66
N GLU A 26 -18.63 11.65 -7.79
CA GLU A 26 -19.41 10.66 -8.53
C GLU A 26 -19.89 9.51 -7.62
N GLU A 27 -20.99 8.87 -8.02
CA GLU A 27 -21.51 7.72 -7.28
C GLU A 27 -20.64 6.47 -7.49
N TRP A 28 -20.69 5.55 -6.52
CA TRP A 28 -20.05 4.24 -6.68
C TRP A 28 -20.80 3.40 -7.73
N PRO A 29 -20.12 2.70 -8.67
CA PRO A 29 -18.68 2.45 -8.72
C PRO A 29 -17.89 3.40 -9.64
N ALA A 30 -18.52 4.40 -10.27
CA ALA A 30 -17.81 5.32 -11.17
C ALA A 30 -16.73 6.11 -10.43
N ARG A 31 -17.05 6.54 -9.19
CA ARG A 31 -16.18 7.26 -8.26
C ARG A 31 -14.74 6.74 -8.16
N VAL A 32 -14.54 5.42 -8.22
CA VAL A 32 -13.22 4.82 -8.04
C VAL A 32 -12.29 5.06 -9.23
N GLN A 33 -12.84 5.43 -10.39
CA GLN A 33 -12.14 5.66 -11.65
C GLN A 33 -12.10 7.14 -12.04
N THR A 34 -12.97 7.97 -11.45
CA THR A 34 -13.06 9.40 -11.79
C THR A 34 -12.02 10.21 -11.01
N PRO A 35 -11.19 11.03 -11.69
CA PRO A 35 -10.30 11.97 -10.99
C PRO A 35 -11.11 13.04 -10.25
N PRO A 36 -10.71 13.46 -9.03
CA PRO A 36 -11.42 14.50 -8.29
C PRO A 36 -11.38 15.86 -9.00
N TYR A 37 -12.51 16.57 -9.05
CA TYR A 37 -12.64 17.86 -9.74
C TYR A 37 -11.66 18.96 -9.26
N TRP A 38 -11.21 18.86 -8.00
CA TRP A 38 -10.30 19.81 -7.38
C TRP A 38 -8.82 19.50 -7.64
N LEU A 39 -8.51 18.32 -8.21
CA LEU A 39 -7.14 17.92 -8.56
C LEU A 39 -6.54 18.85 -9.64
N GLU A 40 -7.37 19.41 -10.51
CA GLU A 40 -6.98 20.41 -11.52
C GLU A 40 -6.69 21.82 -10.97
N LYS A 41 -7.20 22.14 -9.77
CA LYS A 41 -7.46 23.52 -9.35
C LYS A 41 -6.79 23.93 -8.05
N ASN A 42 -5.67 23.31 -7.67
CA ASN A 42 -5.01 23.66 -6.42
C ASN A 42 -3.74 24.52 -6.61
N PRO A 43 -3.85 25.87 -6.63
CA PRO A 43 -2.71 26.77 -6.52
C PRO A 43 -2.24 26.99 -5.07
N MET A 44 -2.86 26.33 -4.07
CA MET A 44 -2.52 26.47 -2.65
C MET A 44 -1.85 25.17 -2.15
N GLY A 45 -0.55 25.27 -1.90
CA GLY A 45 0.39 24.16 -1.77
C GLY A 45 0.03 23.10 -0.72
N VAL A 46 -0.07 21.86 -1.20
CA VAL A 46 0.28 20.60 -0.51
C VAL A 46 0.62 19.54 -1.58
N LEU A 47 0.02 19.65 -2.77
CA LEU A 47 0.10 18.67 -3.85
C LEU A 47 0.68 19.28 -5.13
N GLU A 48 1.89 19.83 -5.05
CA GLU A 48 2.54 20.59 -6.14
C GLU A 48 2.87 19.74 -7.40
N LYS A 49 2.52 18.44 -7.43
CA LYS A 49 2.96 17.48 -8.47
C LYS A 49 1.93 16.46 -8.94
N SER A 50 0.65 16.59 -8.56
CA SER A 50 -0.35 15.59 -8.95
C SER A 50 -1.34 16.17 -9.95
N THR A 51 -1.29 15.67 -11.18
CA THR A 51 -2.23 16.03 -12.24
C THR A 51 -3.32 14.95 -12.39
N PRO A 52 -4.50 15.28 -12.96
CA PRO A 52 -5.47 14.27 -13.38
C PRO A 52 -4.87 13.21 -14.30
N THR A 53 -3.95 13.62 -15.18
CA THR A 53 -3.21 12.71 -16.07
C THR A 53 -2.38 11.70 -15.29
N ASP A 54 -1.72 12.10 -14.20
CA ASP A 54 -0.96 11.18 -13.35
C ASP A 54 -1.88 10.16 -12.66
N PHE A 55 -3.06 10.59 -12.21
CA PHE A 55 -4.07 9.73 -11.61
C PHE A 55 -4.57 8.67 -12.60
N GLU A 56 -4.92 9.09 -13.82
CA GLU A 56 -5.40 8.17 -14.87
C GLU A 56 -4.30 7.20 -15.31
N THR A 57 -3.08 7.71 -15.47
CA THR A 57 -1.90 6.89 -15.82
C THR A 57 -1.60 5.85 -14.75
N ASP A 58 -1.68 6.21 -13.46
CA ASP A 58 -1.53 5.27 -12.35
C ASP A 58 -2.61 4.18 -12.38
N TYR A 59 -3.88 4.56 -12.60
CA TYR A 59 -4.98 3.61 -12.67
C TYR A 59 -4.82 2.61 -13.83
N GLU A 60 -4.53 3.09 -15.04
CA GLU A 60 -4.36 2.22 -16.22
C GLU A 60 -3.11 1.34 -16.09
N ARG A 61 -2.01 1.85 -15.52
CA ARG A 61 -0.84 1.04 -15.16
C ARG A 61 -1.25 -0.11 -14.25
N TRP A 62 -1.95 0.17 -13.14
CA TRP A 62 -2.32 -0.87 -12.17
C TRP A 62 -3.29 -1.89 -12.73
N LYS A 63 -4.27 -1.46 -13.52
CA LYS A 63 -5.19 -2.34 -14.23
C LYS A 63 -4.45 -3.31 -15.16
N TRP A 64 -3.44 -2.82 -15.89
CA TRP A 64 -2.59 -3.66 -16.72
C TRP A 64 -1.73 -4.62 -15.89
N VAL A 65 -1.04 -4.14 -14.85
CA VAL A 65 -0.16 -4.97 -14.00
C VAL A 65 -0.94 -6.07 -13.30
N VAL A 66 -2.09 -5.73 -12.71
CA VAL A 66 -2.95 -6.69 -12.01
C VAL A 66 -3.43 -7.76 -12.98
N SER A 67 -4.03 -7.36 -14.11
CA SER A 67 -4.60 -8.30 -15.07
C SER A 67 -3.57 -9.19 -15.76
N LYS A 68 -2.42 -8.65 -16.15
CA LYS A 68 -1.41 -9.38 -16.95
C LYS A 68 -0.36 -10.11 -16.13
N THR A 69 -0.03 -9.61 -14.95
CA THR A 69 1.08 -10.15 -14.15
C THR A 69 0.59 -10.80 -12.86
N TYR A 70 -0.34 -10.17 -12.13
CA TYR A 70 -0.65 -10.62 -10.78
C TYR A 70 -1.70 -11.73 -10.74
N ILE A 71 -2.78 -11.59 -11.52
CA ILE A 71 -3.84 -12.60 -11.59
C ILE A 71 -3.34 -13.91 -12.22
N SER A 72 -2.56 -13.81 -13.29
CA SER A 72 -2.09 -14.96 -14.07
C SER A 72 -0.71 -15.49 -13.65
N GLY A 73 0.20 -14.62 -13.19
CA GLY A 73 1.62 -14.95 -13.08
C GLY A 73 2.13 -15.31 -11.69
N LEU A 74 1.41 -14.94 -10.61
CA LEU A 74 1.93 -15.07 -9.23
C LEU A 74 1.58 -16.38 -8.53
N GLN A 75 0.86 -17.31 -9.17
CA GLN A 75 0.33 -18.54 -8.53
C GLN A 75 -0.42 -18.25 -7.21
N ILE A 76 -1.02 -17.06 -7.11
CA ILE A 76 -1.84 -16.65 -5.98
C ILE A 76 -3.26 -17.06 -6.29
N ASP A 77 -3.84 -17.87 -5.43
CA ASP A 77 -5.27 -18.09 -5.43
C ASP A 77 -5.98 -16.88 -4.82
N TRP A 78 -6.44 -15.99 -5.71
CA TRP A 78 -7.17 -14.76 -5.39
C TRP A 78 -8.57 -15.02 -4.82
N SER A 79 -9.15 -16.20 -5.07
CA SER A 79 -10.44 -16.57 -4.50
C SER A 79 -10.41 -16.70 -2.97
N ASN A 80 -9.21 -16.90 -2.41
CA ASN A 80 -8.94 -17.03 -0.97
C ASN A 80 -8.29 -15.78 -0.34
N VAL A 81 -8.24 -14.65 -1.05
CA VAL A 81 -7.74 -13.37 -0.53
C VAL A 81 -8.92 -12.49 -0.16
N ARG A 82 -8.94 -11.92 1.05
CA ARG A 82 -10.00 -11.01 1.52
C ARG A 82 -9.43 -9.69 2.04
N ASN A 83 -8.34 -9.75 2.80
CA ASN A 83 -7.74 -8.58 3.44
C ASN A 83 -6.38 -8.28 2.79
N VAL A 84 -6.30 -7.18 2.05
CA VAL A 84 -5.07 -6.72 1.40
C VAL A 84 -4.62 -5.42 2.03
N MET A 85 -3.31 -5.21 2.15
CA MET A 85 -2.76 -3.88 2.44
C MET A 85 -1.77 -3.52 1.35
N ASP A 86 -1.98 -2.35 0.77
CA ASP A 86 -1.05 -1.69 -0.11
C ASP A 86 -0.17 -0.75 0.72
N MET A 87 1.08 -1.17 0.94
CA MET A 87 2.01 -0.50 1.84
C MET A 87 2.46 0.88 1.30
N ARG A 88 2.21 1.16 0.02
CA ARG A 88 2.51 2.43 -0.64
C ARG A 88 1.48 2.70 -1.75
N ALA A 89 0.36 3.29 -1.38
CA ALA A 89 -0.80 3.36 -2.25
C ALA A 89 -0.77 4.47 -3.32
N VAL A 90 0.10 5.49 -3.20
CA VAL A 90 0.10 6.67 -4.10
C VAL A 90 -1.36 7.16 -4.30
N TYR A 91 -1.98 7.04 -5.48
CA TYR A 91 -3.37 7.47 -5.71
C TYR A 91 -4.44 6.42 -5.40
N GLY A 92 -4.07 5.24 -4.90
CA GLY A 92 -4.96 4.09 -4.68
C GLY A 92 -5.26 3.30 -5.96
N GLY A 93 -4.45 3.43 -7.01
CA GLY A 93 -4.68 2.76 -8.30
C GLY A 93 -4.67 1.23 -8.21
N PHE A 94 -3.80 0.66 -7.37
CA PHE A 94 -3.77 -0.78 -7.11
C PHE A 94 -5.09 -1.28 -6.50
N ALA A 95 -5.60 -0.59 -5.48
CA ALA A 95 -6.89 -0.91 -4.87
C ALA A 95 -8.06 -0.76 -5.87
N ALA A 96 -8.05 0.30 -6.68
CA ALA A 96 -9.04 0.52 -7.72
C ALA A 96 -9.02 -0.58 -8.80
N ALA A 97 -7.84 -1.09 -9.16
CA ALA A 97 -7.69 -2.19 -10.11
C ALA A 97 -8.22 -3.53 -9.58
N LEU A 98 -8.37 -3.67 -8.25
CA LEU A 98 -8.90 -4.86 -7.60
C LEU A 98 -10.40 -4.75 -7.24
N LYS A 99 -11.08 -3.65 -7.62
CA LYS A 99 -12.47 -3.36 -7.23
C LYS A 99 -13.47 -4.47 -7.54
N ASP A 100 -13.23 -5.24 -8.61
CA ASP A 100 -14.13 -6.28 -9.08
C ASP A 100 -13.93 -7.62 -8.34
N LEU A 101 -12.90 -7.70 -7.49
CA LEU A 101 -12.69 -8.83 -6.60
C LEU A 101 -13.39 -8.59 -5.25
N LYS A 102 -13.90 -9.67 -4.64
CA LYS A 102 -14.54 -9.63 -3.31
C LYS A 102 -13.49 -9.55 -2.18
N LEU A 103 -12.71 -8.47 -2.17
CA LEU A 103 -11.67 -8.18 -1.18
C LEU A 103 -11.69 -6.70 -0.81
N TRP A 104 -10.96 -6.34 0.23
CA TRP A 104 -10.74 -4.95 0.60
C TRP A 104 -9.24 -4.66 0.71
N VAL A 105 -8.87 -3.40 0.43
CA VAL A 105 -7.48 -2.96 0.42
C VAL A 105 -7.31 -1.80 1.39
N LEU A 106 -6.47 -1.96 2.42
CA LEU A 106 -5.98 -0.81 3.18
C LEU A 106 -4.90 -0.11 2.38
N ASN A 107 -5.13 1.16 2.07
CA ASN A 107 -4.16 1.97 1.36
C ASN A 107 -3.28 2.72 2.37
N VAL A 108 -1.96 2.57 2.28
CA VAL A 108 -1.02 3.28 3.16
C VAL A 108 -0.33 4.39 2.37
N VAL A 109 -0.48 5.62 2.84
CA VAL A 109 0.24 6.80 2.31
C VAL A 109 1.44 7.06 3.22
N ASN A 110 2.63 7.08 2.64
CA ASN A 110 3.85 7.21 3.40
C ASN A 110 4.13 8.68 3.74
N VAL A 111 4.63 8.95 4.94
CA VAL A 111 4.89 10.32 5.42
C VAL A 111 5.99 11.05 4.62
N ASP A 112 6.82 10.31 3.88
CA ASP A 112 7.86 10.83 2.99
C ASP A 112 7.39 10.97 1.52
N SER A 113 6.08 10.82 1.28
CA SER A 113 5.46 10.96 -0.04
C SER A 113 4.42 12.09 -0.06
N PRO A 114 4.06 12.62 -1.24
CA PRO A 114 3.00 13.62 -1.35
C PRO A 114 1.69 13.13 -0.72
N ASP A 115 0.95 14.05 -0.11
CA ASP A 115 -0.31 13.72 0.56
C ASP A 115 -1.43 13.41 -0.44
N THR A 116 -1.58 12.13 -0.76
CA THR A 116 -2.60 11.61 -1.67
C THR A 116 -3.80 10.98 -0.96
N LEU A 117 -3.80 10.93 0.38
CA LEU A 117 -4.90 10.32 1.13
C LEU A 117 -6.26 11.00 0.88
N PRO A 118 -6.33 12.35 0.77
CA PRO A 118 -7.49 13.06 0.21
C PRO A 118 -8.09 12.45 -1.06
N ILE A 119 -7.24 12.07 -2.02
CA ILE A 119 -7.65 11.52 -3.31
C ILE A 119 -8.20 10.10 -3.11
N ILE A 120 -7.52 9.29 -2.29
CA ILE A 120 -7.96 7.93 -1.97
C ILE A 120 -9.37 7.96 -1.35
N TYR A 121 -9.61 8.86 -0.40
CA TYR A 121 -10.96 9.03 0.18
C TYR A 121 -11.98 9.52 -0.83
N GLU A 122 -11.59 10.43 -1.73
CA GLU A 122 -12.42 10.91 -2.84
C GLU A 122 -12.78 9.82 -3.85
N ARG A 123 -11.98 8.75 -3.98
CA ARG A 123 -12.32 7.55 -4.78
C ARG A 123 -13.30 6.60 -4.07
N GLY A 124 -13.64 6.86 -2.81
CA GLY A 124 -14.42 5.94 -1.98
C GLY A 124 -13.60 4.78 -1.40
N LEU A 125 -12.28 4.88 -1.42
CA LEU A 125 -11.36 3.93 -0.79
C LEU A 125 -10.97 4.42 0.60
N PHE A 126 -10.48 3.53 1.46
CA PHE A 126 -9.97 3.90 2.77
C PHE A 126 -8.47 3.69 2.86
N GLY A 127 -7.82 4.52 3.68
CA GLY A 127 -6.38 4.48 3.86
C GLY A 127 -5.94 5.17 5.13
N VAL A 128 -4.64 5.12 5.40
CA VAL A 128 -4.00 5.73 6.57
C VAL A 128 -2.65 6.31 6.19
N TYR A 129 -2.21 7.30 6.96
CA TYR A 129 -0.81 7.71 6.95
C TYR A 129 0.01 6.77 7.81
N HIS A 130 1.21 6.42 7.34
CA HIS A 130 2.14 5.65 8.16
C HIS A 130 3.61 5.90 7.79
N ASP A 131 4.47 5.94 8.81
CA ASP A 131 5.92 5.86 8.65
C ASP A 131 6.37 4.42 8.89
N TRP A 132 6.84 3.73 7.84
CA TRP A 132 7.32 2.36 7.95
C TRP A 132 8.66 2.22 8.68
N CYS A 133 9.32 3.32 9.04
CA CYS A 133 10.41 3.27 10.01
C CYS A 133 9.93 3.08 11.45
N GLU A 134 8.63 3.23 11.69
CA GLU A 134 7.95 2.96 12.97
C GLU A 134 7.09 1.69 12.88
N SER A 135 6.72 1.14 14.03
CA SER A 135 5.84 -0.04 14.08
C SER A 135 4.42 0.29 13.62
N PHE A 136 3.82 -0.57 12.79
CA PHE A 136 2.45 -0.37 12.33
C PHE A 136 1.46 -0.79 13.43
N SER A 137 0.64 0.13 13.91
CA SER A 137 -0.42 -0.18 14.87
C SER A 137 -1.50 -1.04 14.22
N THR A 138 -1.38 -2.36 14.38
CA THR A 138 -2.37 -3.31 13.92
C THR A 138 -3.17 -3.83 15.12
N TYR A 139 -4.49 -3.62 15.10
CA TYR A 139 -5.40 -4.51 15.82
C TYR A 139 -5.22 -5.95 15.28
N PRO A 140 -5.47 -7.04 16.02
CA PRO A 140 -5.18 -8.45 15.63
C PRO A 140 -5.75 -9.00 14.30
N ARG A 141 -6.23 -8.15 13.37
CA ARG A 141 -6.48 -8.50 11.99
C ARG A 141 -5.16 -8.65 11.22
N THR A 142 -4.80 -9.90 10.98
CA THR A 142 -3.70 -10.29 10.08
C THR A 142 -4.15 -10.20 8.61
N TYR A 143 -3.31 -9.63 7.75
CA TYR A 143 -3.60 -9.48 6.32
C TYR A 143 -3.31 -10.79 5.56
N ASP A 144 -4.09 -11.06 4.51
CA ASP A 144 -3.87 -12.21 3.63
C ASP A 144 -2.80 -11.91 2.58
N LEU A 145 -2.66 -10.65 2.18
CA LEU A 145 -1.70 -10.19 1.19
C LEU A 145 -1.17 -8.79 1.53
N LEU A 146 0.15 -8.62 1.51
CA LEU A 146 0.78 -7.30 1.47
C LEU A 146 1.35 -7.04 0.07
N HIS A 147 1.15 -5.81 -0.39
CA HIS A 147 1.67 -5.31 -1.64
C HIS A 147 2.60 -4.12 -1.36
N ALA A 148 3.75 -4.09 -2.03
CA ALA A 148 4.69 -2.98 -1.95
C ALA A 148 5.30 -2.70 -3.33
N ASP A 149 5.08 -1.50 -3.85
CA ASP A 149 5.68 -1.01 -5.10
C ASP A 149 6.65 0.13 -4.78
N TYR A 150 7.95 -0.07 -5.09
CA TYR A 150 9.01 0.93 -4.86
C TYR A 150 9.07 1.49 -3.42
N LEU A 151 8.71 0.66 -2.44
CA LEU A 151 8.73 1.06 -1.04
C LEU A 151 10.14 0.95 -0.45
N PHE A 152 10.81 -0.19 -0.61
CA PHE A 152 11.99 -0.52 0.17
C PHE A 152 13.23 0.23 -0.32
N SER A 153 13.41 0.43 -1.63
CA SER A 153 14.51 1.26 -2.17
C SER A 153 14.49 2.68 -1.63
N ASN A 154 13.30 3.25 -1.43
CA ASN A 154 13.13 4.56 -0.81
C ASN A 154 13.36 4.52 0.71
N LEU A 155 12.80 3.53 1.41
CA LEU A 155 12.96 3.39 2.86
C LEU A 155 14.42 3.21 3.29
N LYS A 156 15.27 2.53 2.48
CA LYS A 156 16.70 2.34 2.78
C LYS A 156 17.46 3.63 3.05
N LYS A 157 17.00 4.75 2.48
CA LYS A 157 17.61 6.07 2.66
C LYS A 157 17.32 6.65 4.05
N ARG A 158 16.27 6.16 4.73
CA ARG A 158 15.79 6.67 6.03
C ARG A 158 16.00 5.68 7.18
N CYS A 159 15.80 4.39 6.95
CA CYS A 159 15.90 3.36 7.99
C CYS A 159 16.34 1.99 7.45
N LYS A 160 16.70 1.09 8.36
CA LYS A 160 17.10 -0.29 8.02
C LYS A 160 15.88 -1.06 7.54
N ILE A 161 16.03 -1.89 6.50
CA ILE A 161 14.93 -2.74 6.01
C ILE A 161 14.59 -3.87 7.00
N THR A 162 15.57 -4.37 7.77
CA THR A 162 15.38 -5.54 8.63
C THR A 162 14.19 -5.41 9.60
N PRO A 163 14.04 -4.31 10.38
CA PRO A 163 12.85 -4.07 11.20
C PRO A 163 11.55 -4.03 10.38
N VAL A 164 11.56 -3.42 9.19
CA VAL A 164 10.38 -3.34 8.32
C VAL A 164 9.94 -4.72 7.85
N ILE A 165 10.89 -5.61 7.51
CA ILE A 165 10.58 -7.00 7.13
C ILE A 165 10.09 -7.81 8.34
N ALA A 166 10.58 -7.51 9.54
CA ALA A 166 10.03 -8.12 10.76
C ALA A 166 8.59 -7.66 11.01
N GLU A 167 8.26 -6.38 10.75
CA GLU A 167 6.88 -5.88 10.80
C GLU A 167 6.00 -6.51 9.72
N VAL A 168 6.49 -6.66 8.48
CA VAL A 168 5.82 -7.43 7.42
C VAL A 168 5.54 -8.85 7.88
N ASP A 169 6.49 -9.52 8.53
CA ASP A 169 6.25 -10.84 9.10
C ASP A 169 5.15 -10.79 10.16
N ARG A 170 5.23 -9.87 11.10
CA ARG A 170 4.26 -9.74 12.19
C ARG A 170 2.82 -9.52 11.69
N ILE A 171 2.64 -8.73 10.64
CA ILE A 171 1.34 -8.30 10.10
C ILE A 171 0.68 -9.37 9.23
N VAL A 172 1.48 -10.18 8.52
CA VAL A 172 0.98 -11.22 7.60
C VAL A 172 0.62 -12.49 8.36
N ARG A 173 -0.60 -13.00 8.11
CA ARG A 173 -1.05 -14.28 8.68
C ARG A 173 -0.19 -15.46 8.20
N PRO A 174 -0.12 -16.56 8.94
CA PRO A 174 0.43 -17.81 8.41
C PRO A 174 -0.25 -18.19 7.09
N GLY A 175 0.54 -18.52 6.06
CA GLY A 175 0.06 -18.81 4.70
C GLY A 175 -0.28 -17.58 3.85
N GLY A 176 -0.21 -16.37 4.40
CA GLY A 176 -0.38 -15.12 3.69
C GLY A 176 0.72 -14.87 2.65
N LYS A 177 0.48 -13.91 1.76
CA LYS A 177 1.34 -13.61 0.62
C LYS A 177 1.95 -12.21 0.72
N LEU A 178 3.07 -12.02 0.07
CA LEU A 178 3.76 -10.75 -0.08
C LEU A 178 4.17 -10.58 -1.54
N ILE A 179 3.79 -9.46 -2.14
CA ILE A 179 4.18 -9.06 -3.49
C ILE A 179 5.03 -7.81 -3.36
N ILE A 180 6.25 -7.85 -3.87
CA ILE A 180 7.15 -6.71 -3.88
C ILE A 180 7.61 -6.48 -5.31
N ARG A 181 7.47 -5.25 -5.79
CA ARG A 181 8.13 -4.75 -6.99
C ARG A 181 9.11 -3.66 -6.56
N ASP A 182 10.40 -3.89 -6.82
CA ASP A 182 11.44 -2.94 -6.44
C ASP A 182 12.72 -3.14 -7.28
N GLU A 183 13.74 -2.34 -7.01
CA GLU A 183 15.06 -2.44 -7.62
C GLU A 183 15.70 -3.82 -7.38
N SER A 184 16.41 -4.33 -8.39
CA SER A 184 17.02 -5.67 -8.35
C SER A 184 17.93 -5.94 -7.14
N THR A 185 18.69 -4.94 -6.70
CA THR A 185 19.59 -5.03 -5.53
C THR A 185 18.81 -5.18 -4.24
N THR A 186 17.77 -4.36 -4.06
CA THR A 186 16.87 -4.37 -2.90
C THR A 186 16.06 -5.67 -2.83
N ILE A 187 15.57 -6.18 -3.96
CA ILE A 187 14.91 -7.50 -4.02
C ILE A 187 15.85 -8.63 -3.59
N GLY A 188 17.14 -8.56 -3.93
CA GLY A 188 18.14 -9.55 -3.51
C GLY A 188 18.30 -9.60 -1.99
N GLU A 189 18.38 -8.44 -1.34
CA GLU A 189 18.47 -8.32 0.13
C GLU A 189 17.20 -8.83 0.81
N ILE A 190 16.03 -8.38 0.36
CA ILE A 190 14.74 -8.80 0.92
C ILE A 190 14.53 -10.31 0.79
N LYS A 191 14.90 -10.89 -0.36
CA LYS A 191 14.85 -12.35 -0.56
C LYS A 191 15.66 -13.10 0.50
N ASN A 192 16.85 -12.61 0.85
CA ASN A 192 17.69 -13.26 1.86
C ASN A 192 17.05 -13.15 3.25
N LEU A 193 16.51 -11.98 3.61
CA LEU A 193 15.78 -11.79 4.87
C LEU A 193 14.55 -12.70 4.98
N LEU A 194 13.72 -12.77 3.94
CA LEU A 194 12.53 -13.62 3.90
C LEU A 194 12.88 -15.10 4.00
N LYS A 195 13.99 -15.54 3.40
CA LYS A 195 14.47 -16.93 3.53
C LYS A 195 14.89 -17.27 4.95
N THR A 196 15.55 -16.35 5.66
CA THR A 196 15.89 -16.52 7.08
C THR A 196 14.64 -16.66 7.95
N LEU A 197 13.55 -15.99 7.57
CA LEU A 197 12.23 -16.14 8.21
C LEU A 197 11.45 -17.37 7.71
N HIS A 198 12.07 -18.26 6.94
CA HIS A 198 11.46 -19.46 6.37
C HIS A 198 10.25 -19.20 5.45
N TRP A 199 10.21 -18.06 4.76
CA TRP A 199 9.22 -17.81 3.72
C TRP A 199 9.57 -18.57 2.43
N LYS A 200 8.55 -19.00 1.70
CA LYS A 200 8.71 -19.56 0.36
C LYS A 200 8.75 -18.41 -0.64
N VAL A 201 9.90 -18.18 -1.27
CA VAL A 201 10.12 -17.04 -2.17
C VAL A 201 10.18 -17.50 -3.63
N HIS A 202 9.43 -16.82 -4.49
CA HIS A 202 9.38 -17.00 -5.92
C HIS A 202 9.75 -15.67 -6.60
N LEU A 203 10.85 -15.68 -7.35
CA LEU A 203 11.25 -14.53 -8.16
C LEU A 203 10.64 -14.65 -9.55
N ILE A 204 10.01 -13.58 -10.01
CA ILE A 204 9.51 -13.51 -11.38
C ILE A 204 10.48 -12.66 -12.19
N PRO A 205 11.06 -13.21 -13.27
CA PRO A 205 11.91 -12.44 -14.16
C PRO A 205 11.08 -11.35 -14.83
N SER A 206 11.59 -10.12 -14.78
CA SER A 206 11.04 -8.97 -15.47
C SER A 206 12.08 -8.51 -16.49
N LYS A 207 11.62 -8.00 -17.64
CA LYS A 207 12.48 -7.57 -18.75
C LYS A 207 13.21 -6.25 -18.47
N ASN A 208 12.83 -5.54 -17.40
CA ASN A 208 13.40 -4.25 -17.01
C ASN A 208 14.36 -4.40 -15.82
N GLN A 209 14.98 -3.29 -15.38
CA GLN A 209 15.81 -3.25 -14.16
C GLN A 209 15.03 -3.57 -12.86
N GLU A 210 13.70 -3.52 -12.92
CA GLU A 210 12.78 -3.86 -11.81
C GLU A 210 12.57 -5.37 -11.74
N ARG A 211 12.49 -5.92 -10.52
CA ARG A 211 12.13 -7.33 -10.29
C ARG A 211 10.88 -7.43 -9.43
N ILE A 212 10.10 -8.47 -9.71
CA ILE A 212 8.94 -8.82 -8.91
C ILE A 212 9.29 -10.04 -8.06
N LEU A 213 9.07 -9.92 -6.75
CA LEU A 213 9.19 -10.98 -5.77
C LEU A 213 7.80 -11.31 -5.26
N SER A 214 7.42 -12.57 -5.36
CA SER A 214 6.27 -13.14 -4.67
C SER A 214 6.77 -14.04 -3.56
N ALA A 215 6.23 -13.89 -2.35
CA ALA A 215 6.56 -14.79 -1.25
C ALA A 215 5.32 -15.24 -0.50
N LYS A 216 5.37 -16.46 0.01
CA LYS A 216 4.33 -17.05 0.86
C LYS A 216 4.90 -17.35 2.23
N LYS A 217 4.26 -16.81 3.27
CA LYS A 217 4.63 -17.06 4.66
C LYS A 217 4.38 -18.53 4.99
N SER A 218 5.37 -19.20 5.58
CA SER A 218 5.22 -20.58 6.03
C SER A 218 4.51 -20.65 7.38
N THR A 219 4.17 -21.86 7.81
CA THR A 219 3.68 -22.14 9.17
C THR A 219 4.83 -22.48 10.12
N TRP A 220 6.06 -22.13 9.77
CA TRP A 220 7.24 -22.49 10.55
C TRP A 220 7.20 -21.84 11.94
N ARG A 221 7.56 -22.64 12.94
CA ARG A 221 7.75 -22.24 14.34
C ARG A 221 8.99 -22.97 14.87
N PRO A 222 9.80 -22.35 15.76
CA PRO A 222 10.86 -23.06 16.47
C PRO A 222 10.27 -24.26 17.22
N LYS A 223 10.85 -25.45 17.05
CA LYS A 223 10.39 -26.67 17.73
C LYS A 223 10.95 -26.83 19.14
N THR A 224 11.95 -26.04 19.51
CA THR A 224 12.67 -26.13 20.78
C THR A 224 12.77 -24.74 21.41
N TYR A 225 12.08 -24.56 22.53
CA TYR A 225 12.43 -23.51 23.49
C TYR A 225 13.63 -24.03 24.27
N ALA A 226 14.85 -23.69 23.85
CA ALA A 226 15.98 -23.83 24.77
C ALA A 226 15.75 -22.78 25.87
N ALA A 227 15.46 -23.24 27.09
CA ALA A 227 15.45 -22.35 28.24
C ALA A 227 16.84 -21.68 28.33
N PRO A 228 16.92 -20.36 28.57
CA PRO A 228 18.20 -19.71 28.79
C PRO A 228 18.86 -20.37 29.99
N SER A 229 20.06 -20.93 29.77
CA SER A 229 20.96 -21.48 30.79
C SER A 229 21.61 -20.37 31.61
#